data_AF-A0A5R2MZ85-F1
#
_entry.id   AF-A0A5R2MZ85-F1
#
_cell.length_a   1.000
_cell.length_b   1.000
_cell.length_c   1.000
_cell.angle_alpha   90.00
_cell.angle_beta   90.00
_cell.angle_gamma   90.00
#
_symmetry.space_group_name_H-M   'P 1'
#
loop_
_entity.id
_entity.type
_entity.pdbx_description
1 polymer ?
#
loop_
_entity_poly.entity_id
_entity_poly.type
_entity_poly.pdbx_seq_one_letter_code
_entity_poly.pdbx_strand_id
1 'polypeptide(L)'
;EDRRMTKAHLKVHMGGVPTAIEFYQSAPTPNLILLESRSEPKQLLEQLAQLSEYCDPSSKVVVIGHYNDVGLYRELIRSGISEYVIAPVSMADVVSVVSSIFVDPEAEPL
;
A
#
# COMPACT_ATOMS: atom_id res chain seq x y z
N GLU A 1 4.02 21.32 3.64
CA GLU A 1 3.35 20.39 4.59
C GLU A 1 1.85 20.46 4.36
N ASP A 2 1.23 19.35 3.98
CA ASP A 2 -0.21 19.28 3.71
C ASP A 2 -0.97 19.09 5.04
N ARG A 3 -1.91 19.99 5.36
CA ARG A 3 -2.74 19.95 6.58
C ARG A 3 -3.57 18.67 6.72
N ARG A 4 -3.79 17.92 5.64
CA ARG A 4 -4.52 16.65 5.65
C ARG A 4 -3.77 15.54 6.40
N MET A 5 -2.44 15.62 6.46
CA MET A 5 -1.59 14.59 7.10
C MET A 5 -1.25 14.91 8.56
N THR A 6 -1.69 16.05 9.10
CA THR A 6 -1.29 16.55 10.43
C THR A 6 -1.71 15.65 11.60
N LYS A 7 -2.70 14.77 11.42
CA LYS A 7 -3.13 13.78 12.42
C LYS A 7 -2.75 12.33 12.08
N ALA A 8 -1.99 12.12 11.01
CA ALA A 8 -1.60 10.77 10.61
C ALA A 8 -0.47 10.25 11.51
N HIS A 9 -0.67 9.07 12.10
CA HIS A 9 0.41 8.34 12.76
C HIS A 9 1.17 7.53 11.72
N LEU A 10 2.37 7.99 11.35
CA LEU A 10 3.24 7.33 10.38
C LEU A 10 4.35 6.57 11.08
N LYS A 11 4.58 5.32 10.68
CA LYS A 11 5.79 4.56 10.99
C LYS A 11 6.45 4.14 9.68
N VAL A 12 7.77 4.30 9.59
CA VAL A 12 8.55 3.97 8.39
C VAL A 12 9.51 2.84 8.74
N HIS A 13 9.48 1.77 7.94
CA HIS A 13 10.35 0.62 8.07
C HIS A 13 11.09 0.39 6.76
N MET A 14 12.41 0.24 6.84
CA MET A 14 13.24 -0.12 5.69
C MET A 14 13.29 -1.64 5.53
N GLY A 15 13.30 -2.11 4.28
CA GLY A 15 13.41 -3.54 3.96
C GLY A 15 12.28 -4.12 3.10
N GLY A 16 11.29 -3.30 2.73
CA GLY A 16 10.24 -3.67 1.78
C GLY A 16 9.27 -4.73 2.31
N VAL A 17 8.71 -5.52 1.39
CA VAL A 17 7.69 -6.54 1.71
C VAL A 17 8.17 -7.60 2.71
N PRO A 18 9.41 -8.16 2.61
CA PRO A 18 9.90 -9.14 3.59
C PRO A 18 9.89 -8.62 5.03
N THR A 19 10.37 -7.41 5.27
CA THR A 19 10.36 -6.80 6.60
C THR A 19 8.94 -6.52 7.09
N ALA A 20 8.01 -6.16 6.20
CA ALA A 20 6.61 -6.01 6.56
C ALA A 20 6.01 -7.34 7.05
N ILE A 21 6.31 -8.45 6.37
CA ILE A 21 5.87 -9.80 6.78
C ILE A 21 6.39 -10.13 8.19
N GLU A 22 7.70 -9.96 8.41
CA GLU A 22 8.32 -10.22 9.72
C GLU A 22 7.71 -9.35 10.83
N PHE A 23 7.45 -8.08 10.54
CA PHE A 23 6.90 -7.15 11.52
C PHE A 23 5.45 -7.50 11.90
N TYR A 24 4.59 -7.73 10.91
CA TYR A 24 3.16 -7.97 11.14
C TYR A 24 2.83 -9.38 11.64
N GLN A 25 3.80 -10.29 11.72
CA GLN A 25 3.64 -11.55 12.48
C GLN A 25 3.31 -11.32 13.96
N SER A 26 3.75 -10.20 14.54
CA SER A 26 3.61 -9.93 15.99
C SER A 26 3.00 -8.56 16.31
N ALA A 27 2.79 -7.72 15.30
CA ALA A 27 2.21 -6.39 15.44
C ALA A 27 0.88 -6.29 14.67
N PRO A 28 -0.11 -5.54 15.16
CA PRO A 28 -1.34 -5.32 14.42
C PRO A 28 -1.09 -4.46 13.17
N THR A 29 -1.85 -4.70 12.10
CA THR A 29 -1.79 -3.88 10.89
C THR A 29 -2.50 -2.53 11.07
N PRO A 30 -1.96 -1.43 10.50
CA PRO A 30 -2.65 -0.14 10.44
C PRO A 30 -3.72 -0.12 9.34
N ASN A 31 -4.54 0.94 9.33
CA ASN A 31 -5.56 1.15 8.29
C ASN A 31 -4.99 1.25 6.86
N LEU A 32 -3.72 1.63 6.72
CA LEU A 32 -3.03 1.75 5.44
C LEU A 32 -1.57 1.33 5.57
N ILE A 33 -1.14 0.44 4.67
CA ILE A 33 0.23 -0.02 4.50
C ILE A 33 0.72 0.43 3.11
N LEU A 34 1.83 1.17 3.05
CA LEU A 34 2.54 1.46 1.81
C LEU A 34 3.77 0.56 1.72
N LEU A 35 3.92 -0.13 0.59
CA LEU A 35 5.04 -1.03 0.34
C LEU A 35 5.77 -0.59 -0.93
N GLU A 36 7.06 -0.32 -0.85
CA GLU A 36 7.90 -0.20 -2.05
C GLU A 36 8.54 -1.56 -2.36
N SER A 37 8.49 -1.98 -3.61
CA SER A 37 9.14 -3.22 -4.06
C SER A 37 9.74 -3.11 -5.46
N ARG A 38 10.96 -3.64 -5.59
CA ARG A 38 11.65 -3.86 -6.87
C ARG A 38 11.63 -5.32 -7.31
N SER A 39 10.93 -6.19 -6.58
CA SER A 39 10.80 -7.61 -6.92
C SER A 39 10.15 -7.76 -8.29
N GLU A 40 10.53 -8.80 -9.03
CA GLU A 40 9.84 -9.17 -10.25
C GLU A 40 8.35 -9.48 -9.98
N PRO A 41 7.45 -9.28 -10.97
CA PRO A 41 6.00 -9.41 -10.80
C PRO A 41 5.56 -10.68 -10.06
N LYS A 42 6.13 -11.84 -10.44
CA LYS A 42 5.79 -13.12 -9.81
C LYS A 42 6.20 -13.16 -8.34
N GLN A 43 7.42 -12.74 -8.04
CA GLN A 43 7.94 -12.71 -6.67
C GLN A 43 7.17 -11.71 -5.80
N LEU A 44 6.79 -10.55 -6.36
CA LEU A 44 5.96 -9.58 -5.66
C LEU A 44 4.61 -10.17 -5.27
N LEU A 45 3.94 -10.87 -6.19
CA LEU A 45 2.66 -11.53 -5.91
C LEU A 45 2.80 -12.61 -4.82
N GLU A 46 3.86 -13.42 -4.88
CA GLU A 46 4.15 -14.43 -3.84
C GLU A 46 4.38 -13.78 -2.46
N GLN A 47 5.16 -12.70 -2.40
CA GLN A 47 5.41 -11.95 -1.17
C GLN A 47 4.13 -11.30 -0.61
N LEU A 48 3.29 -10.74 -1.47
CA LEU A 48 2.01 -10.14 -1.04
C LEU A 48 1.01 -11.20 -0.56
N ALA A 49 0.99 -12.38 -1.19
CA ALA A 49 0.19 -13.49 -0.71
C ALA A 49 0.63 -13.91 0.70
N GLN A 50 1.94 -14.04 0.95
CA GLN A 50 2.45 -14.34 2.29
C GLN A 50 2.12 -13.22 3.30
N LEU A 51 2.25 -11.95 2.91
CA LEU A 51 1.89 -10.83 3.78
C LEU A 51 0.41 -10.83 4.17
N SER A 52 -0.47 -11.26 3.26
CA SER A 52 -1.92 -11.29 3.50
C SER A 52 -2.33 -12.20 4.66
N GLU A 53 -1.53 -13.23 4.97
CA GLU A 53 -1.78 -14.13 6.11
C GLU A 53 -1.75 -13.41 7.46
N TYR A 54 -1.12 -12.23 7.53
CA TYR A 54 -0.95 -11.44 8.74
C TYR A 54 -1.74 -10.12 8.72
N CYS A 55 -2.48 -9.83 7.64
CA CYS A 55 -3.18 -8.56 7.48
C CYS A 55 -4.65 -8.63 7.92
N ASP A 56 -5.11 -7.61 8.65
CA ASP A 56 -6.53 -7.43 8.93
C ASP A 56 -7.30 -7.10 7.62
N PRO A 57 -8.47 -7.70 7.35
CA PRO A 57 -9.26 -7.45 6.14
C PRO A 57 -9.64 -5.97 5.88
N SER A 58 -9.65 -5.14 6.91
CA SER A 58 -9.90 -3.70 6.80
C SER A 58 -8.68 -2.88 6.37
N SER A 59 -7.48 -3.47 6.45
CA SER A 59 -6.22 -2.81 6.10
C SER A 59 -6.14 -2.57 4.60
N LYS A 60 -5.89 -1.33 4.21
CA LYS A 60 -5.62 -0.96 2.81
C LYS A 60 -4.14 -1.17 2.53
N VAL A 61 -3.82 -1.67 1.34
CA VAL A 61 -2.43 -1.92 0.92
C VAL A 61 -2.18 -1.22 -0.41
N VAL A 62 -1.20 -0.33 -0.43
CA VAL A 62 -0.72 0.34 -1.63
C VAL A 62 0.69 -0.14 -1.92
N VAL A 63 0.94 -0.52 -3.17
CA VAL A 63 2.25 -0.98 -3.59
C VAL A 63 2.85 0.02 -4.57
N ILE A 64 4.03 0.53 -4.25
CA ILE A 64 4.88 1.31 -5.14
C ILE A 64 5.85 0.33 -5.78
N GLY A 65 5.76 0.16 -7.10
CA GLY A 65 6.60 -0.76 -7.84
C GLY A 65 7.31 -0.12 -9.02
N HIS A 66 8.14 -0.91 -9.70
CA HIS A 66 9.00 -0.42 -10.78
C HIS A 66 8.68 -1.06 -12.14
N TYR A 67 7.62 -1.88 -12.24
CA TYR A 67 7.24 -2.60 -13.45
C TYR A 67 5.96 -2.01 -14.02
N ASN A 68 6.05 -1.38 -15.19
CA ASN A 68 4.89 -0.82 -15.88
C ASN A 68 4.18 -1.89 -16.73
N ASP A 69 3.40 -2.74 -16.06
CA ASP A 69 2.66 -3.85 -16.67
C ASP A 69 1.19 -3.84 -16.24
N VAL A 70 0.28 -3.71 -17.20
CA VAL A 70 -1.17 -3.67 -16.95
C VAL A 70 -1.71 -5.02 -16.48
N GLY A 71 -1.09 -6.13 -16.89
CA GLY A 71 -1.40 -7.48 -16.39
C GLY A 71 -1.09 -7.61 -14.90
N LEU A 72 0.09 -7.17 -14.48
CA LEU A 72 0.46 -7.10 -13.06
C LEU A 72 -0.54 -6.24 -12.28
N TYR A 73 -0.84 -5.03 -12.77
CA TYR A 73 -1.80 -4.13 -12.14
C TYR A 73 -3.14 -4.83 -11.88
N ARG A 74 -3.74 -5.43 -12.92
CA ARG A 74 -5.02 -6.13 -12.78
C ARG A 74 -4.94 -7.29 -11.80
N GLU A 75 -3.84 -8.03 -11.77
CA GLU A 75 -3.67 -9.14 -10.84
C GLU A 75 -3.56 -8.68 -9.39
N LEU A 76 -2.87 -7.56 -9.14
CA LEU A 76 -2.78 -6.95 -7.82
C LEU A 76 -4.14 -6.50 -7.31
N ILE A 77 -4.91 -5.79 -8.14
CA ILE A 77 -6.28 -5.36 -7.79
C ILE A 77 -7.19 -6.56 -7.52
N ARG A 78 -7.12 -7.61 -8.36
CA ARG A 78 -7.86 -8.87 -8.13
C ARG A 78 -7.47 -9.56 -6.82
N SER A 79 -6.23 -9.40 -6.38
CA SER A 79 -5.71 -9.97 -5.14
C SER A 79 -6.00 -9.10 -3.91
N GLY A 80 -6.77 -8.01 -4.05
CA GLY A 80 -7.18 -7.15 -2.93
C GLY A 80 -6.22 -6.00 -2.62
N ILE A 81 -5.18 -5.77 -3.44
CA ILE A 81 -4.35 -4.58 -3.32
C ILE A 81 -5.19 -3.35 -3.68
N SER A 82 -5.08 -2.30 -2.87
CA SER A 82 -5.90 -1.08 -3.00
C SER A 82 -5.43 -0.20 -4.15
N GLU A 83 -4.11 -0.10 -4.36
CA GLU A 83 -3.54 0.63 -5.50
C GLU A 83 -2.11 0.15 -5.82
N TYR A 84 -1.72 0.21 -7.09
CA TYR A 84 -0.34 0.01 -7.54
C TYR A 84 0.17 1.23 -8.30
N VAL A 85 1.24 1.84 -7.79
CA VAL A 85 1.82 3.08 -8.33
C VAL A 85 3.21 2.79 -8.88
N ILE A 86 3.52 3.36 -10.05
CA ILE A 86 4.85 3.22 -10.66
C ILE A 86 5.80 4.28 -10.12
N ALA A 87 6.93 3.85 -9.59
CA ALA A 87 8.03 4.71 -9.18
C ALA A 87 8.74 5.35 -10.39
N PRO A 88 9.31 6.56 -10.24
CA PRO A 88 9.39 7.35 -9.00
C PRO A 88 8.06 8.04 -8.65
N VAL A 89 7.76 8.12 -7.34
CA VAL A 89 6.57 8.83 -6.83
C VAL A 89 6.99 10.10 -6.09
N SER A 90 6.27 11.19 -6.33
CA SER A 90 6.41 12.42 -5.54
C SER A 90 5.54 12.37 -4.28
N MET A 91 5.80 13.28 -3.34
CA MET A 91 4.94 13.43 -2.16
C MET A 91 3.48 13.77 -2.55
N ALA A 92 3.30 14.56 -3.61
CA ALA A 92 1.95 14.91 -4.10
C ALA A 92 1.20 13.68 -4.61
N ASP A 93 1.90 12.76 -5.29
CA ASP A 93 1.31 11.51 -5.78
C ASP A 93 0.87 10.63 -4.61
N VAL A 94 1.71 10.49 -3.58
CA VAL A 94 1.38 9.74 -2.36
C VAL A 94 0.14 10.34 -1.68
N VAL A 95 0.10 11.65 -1.49
CA VAL A 95 -1.06 12.32 -0.88
C VAL A 95 -2.33 12.12 -1.72
N SER A 96 -2.22 12.16 -3.05
CA SER A 96 -3.34 11.93 -3.95
C SER A 96 -3.90 10.50 -3.81
N VAL A 97 -3.02 9.49 -3.80
CA VAL A 97 -3.40 8.08 -3.65
C VAL A 97 -4.01 7.82 -2.28
N VAL A 98 -3.44 8.35 -1.20
CA VAL A 98 -4.02 8.22 0.14
C VAL A 98 -5.40 8.89 0.20
N SER A 99 -5.54 10.06 -0.42
CA SER A 99 -6.82 10.76 -0.48
C SER A 99 -7.86 9.95 -1.25
N SER A 100 -7.54 9.35 -2.40
CA SER A 100 -8.50 8.55 -3.17
C SER A 100 -8.93 7.27 -2.45
N ILE A 101 -8.08 6.70 -1.60
CA ILE A 101 -8.40 5.49 -0.82
C ILE A 101 -9.37 5.76 0.34
N PHE A 102 -9.27 6.95 0.96
CA PHE A 102 -10.03 7.28 2.17
C PHE A 102 -11.14 8.32 1.98
N VAL A 103 -11.18 9.02 0.84
CA VAL A 103 -12.29 9.91 0.50
C VAL A 103 -13.43 9.06 -0.06
N ASP A 104 -14.47 8.93 0.74
CA ASP A 104 -15.76 8.39 0.32
C ASP A 104 -16.48 9.45 -0.56
N PRO A 105 -16.80 9.16 -1.83
CA PRO A 105 -17.51 10.11 -2.69
C PRO A 105 -18.94 10.44 -2.19
N GLU A 106 -19.49 9.64 -1.26
CA GLU A 106 -20.80 9.85 -0.64
C GLU A 106 -20.72 10.53 0.74
N ALA A 107 -19.52 10.81 1.27
CA ALA A 107 -19.39 11.48 2.56
C ALA A 107 -19.75 12.97 2.44
N GLU A 108 -20.77 13.40 3.20
CA GLU A 108 -21.06 14.83 3.37
C GLU A 108 -19.80 15.57 3.83
N PRO A 109 -19.48 16.73 3.21
CA PRO A 109 -18.32 17.51 3.61
C PRO A 109 -18.50 17.98 5.06
N LEU A 110 -17.47 17.71 5.89
CA LEU A 110 -17.36 18.17 7.28
C LEU A 110 -17.46 19.70 7.40
#